data_AF-A0A7K2HX61-F1
#
_entry.id   AF-A0A7K2HX61-F1
#
_cell.length_a   1.000
_cell.length_b   1.000
_cell.length_c   1.000
_cell.angle_alpha   90.00
_cell.angle_beta   90.00
_cell.angle_gamma   90.00
#
_symmetry.space_group_name_H-M   'P 1'
#
loop_
_entity.id
_entity.type
_entity.pdbx_description
1 polymer ?
#
loop_
_entity_poly.entity_id
_entity_poly.type
_entity_poly.pdbx_seq_one_letter_code
_entity_poly.pdbx_strand_id
1 'polypeptide(L)'
;MNRRQIIALFVVVWILYLIAGVHLATEVRFFMGDSLSRVQSAQSVLFSRDPHVSAIGFIFTPLTALAQLPLTALTPIFPAMTTSAISAAIMSSAFMAGSVIQVSGIARDRGVAPWISITVTLAYALNPMIVFYGANGMSEAPYLFFLAWAVRRGMRWNDTDDVHELVTAGMALGFAYLTRYDGAAAALAGGIVVAVASYRRSPKDDRVSRSLLDMGIFALPSAVAFVVWAITSWLITGSFFAQVASQYGNTAILELSGGSGSSNAFTALRFSLVEVLILAPLFPLLLALVIVVRRRWGRLAPLLAPLPLIGAVLFFQIVSYARGSTFGFLRFYITVVLLAAVVALIAVPASRSQPFRRLGTAAHMPEVADRRKEKTYVALGLVAVVTMLVAVPVTAYGMTSTKYAPQEFALEQVMFPDPDSVDQKDLDAQRTIRSFSTERSLAQYLDALHLPDGSVLCDTVYGFAVIAQSARPKQFVIPSDEDFAEAVNDPVAHHIQLMLSVPLTGRGASDALNIRYPTLYENGGGIGVLMVEAPNQGADLPDWRIYRVTPAAEMTEAEQIKVDESEKEDAEEAATSSAGGPTRAVTG
;
A
#
# COMPACT_ATOMS: atom_id res chain seq x y z
N MET A 1 -31.22 -11.89 -1.31
CA MET A 1 -30.99 -11.07 -0.10
C MET A 1 -31.74 -9.76 -0.21
N ASN A 2 -32.48 -9.38 0.82
CA ASN A 2 -33.12 -8.06 0.90
C ASN A 2 -32.10 -7.00 1.35
N ARG A 3 -32.41 -5.71 1.16
CA ARG A 3 -31.51 -4.58 1.52
C ARG A 3 -30.94 -4.70 2.95
N ARG A 4 -31.79 -5.11 3.91
CA ARG A 4 -31.38 -5.34 5.31
C ARG A 4 -30.30 -6.41 5.45
N GLN A 5 -30.40 -7.52 4.71
CA GLN A 5 -29.40 -8.59 4.76
C GLN A 5 -28.06 -8.16 4.15
N ILE A 6 -28.08 -7.28 3.14
CA ILE A 6 -26.86 -6.74 2.53
C ILE A 6 -26.13 -5.84 3.53
N ILE A 7 -26.89 -4.97 4.20
CA ILE A 7 -26.36 -4.11 5.26
C ILE A 7 -25.84 -4.95 6.42
N ALA A 8 -26.58 -5.98 6.85
CA ALA A 8 -26.13 -6.88 7.90
C ALA A 8 -24.82 -7.60 7.52
N LEU A 9 -24.71 -8.12 6.30
CA LEU A 9 -23.47 -8.74 5.82
C LEU A 9 -22.31 -7.74 5.82
N PHE A 10 -22.54 -6.51 5.36
CA PHE A 10 -21.51 -5.46 5.35
C PHE A 10 -21.04 -5.16 6.76
N VAL A 11 -21.98 -4.91 7.68
CA VAL A 11 -21.67 -4.55 9.07
C VAL A 11 -20.94 -5.68 9.78
N VAL A 12 -21.37 -6.93 9.63
CA VAL A 12 -20.71 -8.09 10.25
C VAL A 12 -19.26 -8.21 9.74
N VAL A 13 -19.06 -8.19 8.42
CA VAL A 13 -17.72 -8.32 7.82
C VAL A 13 -16.84 -7.12 8.18
N TRP A 14 -17.40 -5.91 8.16
CA TRP A 14 -16.70 -4.70 8.54
C TRP A 14 -16.24 -4.73 10.00
N ILE A 15 -17.12 -5.11 10.93
CA ILE A 15 -16.77 -5.25 12.35
C ILE A 15 -15.66 -6.29 12.54
N LEU A 16 -15.71 -7.43 11.84
CA LEU A 16 -14.65 -8.45 11.92
C LEU A 16 -13.29 -7.90 11.49
N TYR A 17 -13.22 -7.22 10.34
CA TYR A 17 -11.97 -6.61 9.86
C TYR A 17 -11.53 -5.44 10.73
N LEU A 18 -12.46 -4.66 11.26
CA LEU A 18 -12.17 -3.53 12.15
C LEU A 18 -11.59 -4.03 13.49
N ILE A 19 -12.14 -5.08 14.09
CA ILE A 19 -11.60 -5.68 15.31
C ILE A 19 -10.17 -6.17 15.06
N ALA A 20 -9.94 -6.89 13.95
CA ALA A 20 -8.59 -7.33 13.58
C ALA A 20 -7.64 -6.13 13.39
N GLY A 21 -8.09 -5.06 12.72
CA GLY A 21 -7.29 -3.86 12.48
C GLY A 21 -6.97 -3.08 13.74
N VAL A 22 -7.93 -2.91 14.64
CA VAL A 22 -7.73 -2.25 15.94
C VAL A 22 -6.75 -3.07 16.80
N HIS A 23 -6.90 -4.39 16.84
CA HIS A 23 -5.97 -5.27 17.56
C HIS A 23 -4.54 -5.16 17.01
N LEU A 24 -4.37 -5.24 15.68
CA LEU A 24 -3.06 -5.09 15.04
C LEU A 24 -2.44 -3.71 15.30
N ALA A 25 -3.25 -2.66 15.26
CA ALA A 25 -2.78 -1.28 15.43
C ALA A 25 -2.43 -0.92 16.89
N THR A 26 -3.19 -1.42 17.87
CA THR A 26 -3.08 -0.96 19.27
C THR A 26 -2.33 -1.93 20.18
N GLU A 27 -2.67 -3.21 20.14
CA GLU A 27 -2.09 -4.24 21.01
C GLU A 27 -0.80 -4.79 20.41
N VAL A 28 -0.85 -5.24 19.15
CA VAL A 28 0.31 -5.81 18.45
C VAL A 28 1.28 -4.72 17.97
N ARG A 29 0.73 -3.54 17.62
CA ARG A 29 1.48 -2.39 17.09
C ARG A 29 2.24 -2.73 15.80
N PHE A 30 1.64 -3.58 14.97
CA PHE A 30 2.20 -3.98 13.69
C PHE A 30 1.70 -3.05 12.58
N PHE A 31 2.60 -2.24 12.04
CA PHE A 31 2.27 -1.24 11.01
C PHE A 31 2.95 -1.53 9.68
N MET A 32 2.21 -1.29 8.61
CA MET A 32 2.77 -1.24 7.26
C MET A 32 3.31 0.17 6.98
N GLY A 33 4.55 0.26 6.51
CA GLY A 33 5.21 1.55 6.22
C GLY A 33 4.39 2.46 5.29
N ASP A 34 3.92 1.92 4.16
CA ASP A 34 3.09 2.70 3.20
C ASP A 34 1.73 3.11 3.78
N SER A 35 1.20 2.37 4.76
CA SER A 35 -0.04 2.74 5.44
C SER A 35 0.23 3.88 6.41
N LEU A 36 1.26 3.75 7.23
CA LEU A 36 1.62 4.76 8.23
C LEU A 36 2.06 6.08 7.58
N SER A 37 2.76 6.04 6.44
CA SER A 37 3.10 7.25 5.69
C SER A 37 1.86 7.97 5.14
N ARG A 38 0.82 7.23 4.69
CA ARG A 38 -0.44 7.85 4.27
C ARG A 38 -1.23 8.45 5.44
N VAL A 39 -1.13 7.86 6.62
CA VAL A 39 -1.68 8.45 7.86
C VAL A 39 -0.95 9.76 8.16
N GLN A 40 0.38 9.77 8.06
CA GLN A 40 1.17 10.98 8.21
C GLN A 40 0.77 12.04 7.17
N SER A 41 0.61 11.69 5.90
CA SER A 41 0.18 12.64 4.87
C SER A 41 -1.21 13.22 5.17
N ALA A 42 -2.16 12.39 5.62
CA ALA A 42 -3.48 12.86 6.03
C ALA A 42 -3.42 13.77 7.28
N GLN A 43 -2.51 13.46 8.23
CA GLN A 43 -2.23 14.30 9.40
C GLN A 43 -1.63 15.64 8.99
N SER A 44 -0.68 15.67 8.05
CA SER A 44 -0.03 16.90 7.59
C SER A 44 -1.02 17.88 6.95
N VAL A 45 -2.00 17.37 6.19
CA VAL A 45 -3.04 18.24 5.60
C VAL A 45 -3.84 19.02 6.66
N LEU A 46 -3.99 18.49 7.88
CA LEU A 46 -4.87 19.06 8.90
C LEU A 46 -4.14 19.62 10.12
N PHE A 47 -2.98 19.07 10.48
CA PHE A 47 -2.34 19.27 11.79
C PHE A 47 -0.82 19.47 11.71
N SER A 48 -0.21 19.57 10.53
CA SER A 48 1.20 20.02 10.43
C SER A 48 1.35 21.46 10.95
N ARG A 49 2.60 21.94 10.99
CA ARG A 49 2.90 23.35 11.22
C ARG A 49 2.30 24.25 10.14
N ASP A 50 2.31 23.79 8.89
CA ASP A 50 1.76 24.46 7.71
C ASP A 50 0.66 23.59 7.03
N PRO A 51 -0.60 23.61 7.53
CA PRO A 51 -1.66 22.75 7.01
C PRO A 51 -2.21 23.25 5.67
N HIS A 52 -2.03 22.46 4.62
CA HIS A 52 -2.59 22.74 3.31
C HIS A 52 -2.82 21.45 2.51
N VAL A 53 -3.69 21.48 1.49
CA VAL A 53 -4.12 20.27 0.77
C VAL A 53 -2.98 19.61 -0.03
N SER A 54 -2.01 20.38 -0.52
CA SER A 54 -0.82 19.84 -1.21
C SER A 54 0.10 19.00 -0.30
N ALA A 55 -0.02 19.10 1.02
CA ALA A 55 0.74 18.29 1.97
C ALA A 55 0.34 16.80 1.96
N ILE A 56 -0.71 16.44 1.20
CA ILE A 56 -1.14 15.05 1.03
C ILE A 56 -0.10 14.16 0.31
N GLY A 57 0.89 14.77 -0.35
CA GLY A 57 1.94 14.08 -1.09
C GLY A 57 1.51 13.57 -2.47
N PHE A 58 2.49 13.41 -3.36
CA PHE A 58 2.27 13.05 -4.79
C PHE A 58 3.02 11.79 -5.24
N ILE A 59 3.66 11.09 -4.29
CA ILE A 59 4.32 9.79 -4.54
C ILE A 59 3.26 8.69 -4.66
N PHE A 60 2.25 8.73 -3.80
CA PHE A 60 1.09 7.85 -3.87
C PHE A 60 -0.10 8.56 -4.49
N THR A 61 -1.03 7.78 -5.04
CA THR A 61 -2.33 8.28 -5.47
C THR A 61 -3.18 8.68 -4.25
N PRO A 62 -4.04 9.70 -4.37
CA PRO A 62 -4.50 10.46 -3.22
C PRO A 62 -5.65 9.80 -2.46
N LEU A 63 -6.40 8.87 -3.05
CA LEU A 63 -7.71 8.48 -2.51
C LEU A 63 -7.61 7.85 -1.12
N THR A 64 -6.54 7.10 -0.85
CA THR A 64 -6.34 6.45 0.45
C THR A 64 -6.11 7.46 1.58
N ALA A 65 -5.36 8.54 1.33
CA ALA A 65 -5.16 9.62 2.29
C ALA A 65 -6.41 10.53 2.38
N LEU A 66 -7.03 10.87 1.24
CA LEU A 66 -8.27 11.67 1.20
C LEU A 66 -9.41 11.00 1.98
N ALA A 67 -9.58 9.68 1.84
CA ALA A 67 -10.59 8.93 2.57
C ALA A 67 -10.36 8.93 4.10
N GLN A 68 -9.13 9.17 4.54
CA GLN A 68 -8.77 9.25 5.95
C GLN A 68 -8.92 10.66 6.54
N LEU A 69 -9.04 11.72 5.73
CA LEU A 69 -9.14 13.10 6.25
C LEU A 69 -10.28 13.30 7.27
N PRO A 70 -11.52 12.82 7.05
CA PRO A 70 -12.59 13.00 8.04
C PRO A 70 -12.31 12.26 9.35
N LEU A 71 -11.61 11.13 9.30
CA LEU A 71 -11.22 10.37 10.49
C LEU A 71 -10.06 11.04 11.20
N THR A 72 -9.08 11.53 10.45
CA THR A 72 -7.92 12.27 10.96
C THR A 72 -8.37 13.54 11.65
N ALA A 73 -9.38 14.24 11.15
CA ALA A 73 -9.97 15.43 11.80
C ALA A 73 -10.46 15.17 13.25
N LEU A 74 -10.71 13.91 13.63
CA LEU A 74 -11.10 13.52 15.00
C LEU A 74 -9.91 13.37 15.96
N THR A 75 -8.67 13.51 15.49
CA THR A 75 -7.43 13.37 16.29
C THR A 75 -7.42 14.21 17.57
N PRO A 76 -7.91 15.47 17.61
CA PRO A 76 -7.95 16.25 18.85
C PRO A 76 -8.79 15.62 19.96
N ILE A 77 -9.79 14.81 19.60
CA ILE A 77 -10.68 14.10 20.54
C ILE A 77 -10.17 12.68 20.79
N PHE A 78 -9.66 12.02 19.74
CA PHE A 78 -9.15 10.67 19.80
C PHE A 78 -7.78 10.58 19.10
N PRO A 79 -6.67 10.88 19.82
CA PRO A 79 -5.33 10.95 19.23
C PRO A 79 -4.87 9.66 18.54
N ALA A 80 -5.43 8.52 18.93
CA ALA A 80 -5.15 7.22 18.33
C ALA A 80 -5.58 7.12 16.85
N MET A 81 -6.40 8.05 16.34
CA MET A 81 -6.70 8.16 14.90
C MET A 81 -5.42 8.24 14.07
N THR A 82 -4.43 9.05 14.49
CA THR A 82 -3.14 9.15 13.81
C THR A 82 -2.04 8.39 14.54
N THR A 83 -1.91 8.59 15.86
CA THR A 83 -0.77 8.04 16.64
C THR A 83 -0.72 6.52 16.68
N SER A 84 -1.87 5.87 16.52
CA SER A 84 -1.99 4.41 16.37
C SER A 84 -2.57 4.01 15.01
N ALA A 85 -2.60 4.92 14.03
CA ALA A 85 -3.13 4.66 12.68
C ALA A 85 -4.54 4.03 12.62
N ILE A 86 -5.41 4.32 13.60
CA ILE A 86 -6.78 3.76 13.61
C ILE A 86 -7.59 4.27 12.41
N SER A 87 -7.31 5.49 11.91
CA SER A 87 -7.93 6.01 10.69
C SER A 87 -7.70 5.08 9.49
N ALA A 88 -6.52 4.50 9.38
CA ALA A 88 -6.16 3.57 8.31
C ALA A 88 -6.90 2.24 8.46
N ALA A 89 -6.95 1.67 9.66
CA ALA A 89 -7.70 0.44 9.94
C ALA A 89 -9.20 0.57 9.64
N ILE A 90 -9.82 1.71 10.00
CA ILE A 90 -11.23 2.00 9.66
C ILE A 90 -11.41 2.09 8.14
N MET A 91 -10.51 2.78 7.44
CA MET A 91 -10.57 2.95 5.99
C MET A 91 -10.48 1.59 5.27
N SER A 92 -9.42 0.81 5.53
CA SER A 92 -9.23 -0.48 4.85
C SER A 92 -10.35 -1.47 5.17
N SER A 93 -10.81 -1.53 6.42
CA SER A 93 -11.83 -2.50 6.83
C SER A 93 -13.17 -2.22 6.15
N ALA A 94 -13.56 -0.95 6.03
CA ALA A 94 -14.80 -0.55 5.39
C ALA A 94 -14.77 -0.87 3.88
N PHE A 95 -13.69 -0.54 3.19
CA PHE A 95 -13.55 -0.83 1.77
C PHE A 95 -13.46 -2.33 1.49
N MET A 96 -12.70 -3.09 2.28
CA MET A 96 -12.61 -4.54 2.11
C MET A 96 -13.96 -5.23 2.38
N ALA A 97 -14.72 -4.79 3.38
CA ALA A 97 -16.09 -5.28 3.56
C ALA A 97 -16.96 -4.94 2.32
N GLY A 98 -16.77 -3.76 1.73
CA GLY A 98 -17.37 -3.38 0.46
C GLY A 98 -17.04 -4.36 -0.68
N SER A 99 -15.80 -4.83 -0.80
CA SER A 99 -15.39 -5.77 -1.85
C SER A 99 -16.13 -7.11 -1.72
N VAL A 100 -16.30 -7.60 -0.49
CA VAL A 100 -17.12 -8.80 -0.17
C VAL A 100 -18.59 -8.59 -0.58
N ILE A 101 -19.13 -7.38 -0.40
CA ILE A 101 -20.48 -7.03 -0.89
C ILE A 101 -20.55 -7.06 -2.42
N GLN A 102 -19.50 -6.69 -3.13
CA GLN A 102 -19.48 -6.82 -4.60
C GLN A 102 -19.41 -8.27 -5.06
N VAL A 103 -18.56 -9.11 -4.43
CA VAL A 103 -18.46 -10.55 -4.74
C VAL A 103 -19.79 -11.26 -4.49
N SER A 104 -20.38 -11.09 -3.31
CA SER A 104 -21.73 -11.61 -3.03
C SER A 104 -22.78 -11.00 -3.96
N GLY A 105 -22.56 -9.77 -4.43
CA GLY A 105 -23.39 -9.08 -5.41
C GLY A 105 -23.42 -9.78 -6.75
N ILE A 106 -22.27 -10.21 -7.27
CA ILE A 106 -22.16 -10.98 -8.51
C ILE A 106 -22.94 -12.30 -8.40
N ALA A 107 -22.81 -13.00 -7.26
CA ALA A 107 -23.56 -14.23 -7.03
C ALA A 107 -25.07 -13.99 -7.02
N ARG A 108 -25.52 -12.89 -6.40
CA ARG A 108 -26.94 -12.49 -6.34
C ARG A 108 -27.51 -12.10 -7.70
N ASP A 109 -26.75 -11.35 -8.48
CA ASP A 109 -27.17 -10.88 -9.82
C ASP A 109 -27.41 -12.05 -10.76
N ARG A 110 -26.62 -13.12 -10.61
CA ARG A 110 -26.70 -14.35 -11.41
C ARG A 110 -27.64 -15.41 -10.82
N GLY A 111 -28.12 -15.20 -9.60
CA GLY A 111 -28.88 -16.20 -8.85
C GLY A 111 -28.10 -17.49 -8.63
N VAL A 112 -26.82 -17.42 -8.27
CA VAL A 112 -26.03 -18.63 -7.96
C VAL A 112 -26.65 -19.38 -6.77
N ALA A 113 -26.57 -20.72 -6.75
CA ALA A 113 -27.10 -21.53 -5.65
C ALA A 113 -26.49 -21.09 -4.29
N PRO A 114 -27.27 -21.06 -3.19
CA PRO A 114 -26.81 -20.52 -1.91
C PRO A 114 -25.52 -21.16 -1.40
N TRP A 115 -25.37 -22.48 -1.51
CA TRP A 115 -24.17 -23.17 -1.02
C TRP A 115 -22.90 -22.72 -1.76
N ILE A 116 -22.95 -22.47 -3.08
CA ILE A 116 -21.82 -21.94 -3.85
C ILE A 116 -21.60 -20.47 -3.47
N SER A 117 -22.68 -19.67 -3.48
CA SER A 117 -22.62 -18.24 -3.21
C SER A 117 -22.03 -17.96 -1.83
N ILE A 118 -22.52 -18.64 -0.79
CA ILE A 118 -22.08 -18.47 0.59
C ILE A 118 -20.64 -18.94 0.72
N THR A 119 -20.32 -20.14 0.24
CA THR A 119 -18.97 -20.71 0.41
C THR A 119 -17.91 -19.91 -0.33
N VAL A 120 -18.14 -19.51 -1.60
CA VAL A 120 -17.19 -18.69 -2.37
C VAL A 120 -17.02 -17.30 -1.74
N THR A 121 -18.12 -16.69 -1.28
CA THR A 121 -18.05 -15.37 -0.61
C THR A 121 -17.30 -15.45 0.72
N LEU A 122 -17.56 -16.48 1.53
CA LEU A 122 -16.87 -16.71 2.80
C LEU A 122 -15.40 -17.05 2.58
N ALA A 123 -15.08 -17.91 1.61
CA ALA A 123 -13.69 -18.24 1.28
C ALA A 123 -12.91 -17.01 0.78
N TYR A 124 -13.55 -16.11 0.02
CA TYR A 124 -12.96 -14.81 -0.32
C TYR A 124 -12.78 -13.93 0.92
N ALA A 125 -13.82 -13.75 1.73
CA ALA A 125 -13.78 -12.86 2.91
C ALA A 125 -12.82 -13.34 4.01
N LEU A 126 -12.71 -14.65 4.21
CA LEU A 126 -11.86 -15.27 5.23
C LEU A 126 -10.50 -15.69 4.67
N ASN A 127 -10.19 -15.36 3.41
CA ASN A 127 -8.84 -15.56 2.90
C ASN A 127 -7.86 -14.71 3.74
N PRO A 128 -6.76 -15.27 4.27
CA PRO A 128 -5.84 -14.57 5.17
C PRO A 128 -5.30 -13.26 4.61
N MET A 129 -5.03 -13.18 3.30
CA MET A 129 -4.63 -11.93 2.64
C MET A 129 -5.75 -10.89 2.63
N ILE A 130 -6.99 -11.31 2.43
CA ILE A 130 -8.15 -10.41 2.45
C ILE A 130 -8.41 -9.87 3.86
N VAL A 131 -8.28 -10.72 4.88
CA VAL A 131 -8.41 -10.31 6.29
C VAL A 131 -7.30 -9.32 6.65
N PHE A 132 -6.04 -9.66 6.35
CA PHE A 132 -4.90 -8.84 6.72
C PHE A 132 -4.89 -7.48 6.03
N TYR A 133 -5.09 -7.44 4.70
CA TYR A 133 -5.17 -6.19 3.95
C TYR A 133 -6.48 -5.42 4.16
N GLY A 134 -7.51 -6.08 4.72
CA GLY A 134 -8.67 -5.40 5.27
C GLY A 134 -8.39 -4.71 6.61
N ALA A 135 -7.37 -5.15 7.35
CA ALA A 135 -7.10 -4.70 8.71
C ALA A 135 -5.92 -3.71 8.84
N ASN A 136 -5.07 -3.57 7.82
CA ASN A 136 -3.76 -2.91 7.96
C ASN A 136 -3.64 -1.50 7.31
N GLY A 137 -4.72 -0.93 6.76
CA GLY A 137 -4.73 0.43 6.22
C GLY A 137 -4.13 0.62 4.83
N MET A 138 -3.71 -0.46 4.19
CA MET A 138 -3.09 -0.42 2.87
C MET A 138 -4.09 -0.18 1.71
N SER A 139 -3.56 0.13 0.52
CA SER A 139 -4.38 0.51 -0.65
C SER A 139 -5.09 -0.66 -1.33
N GLU A 140 -4.73 -1.89 -1.02
CA GLU A 140 -5.31 -3.11 -1.57
C GLU A 140 -6.82 -3.21 -1.30
N ALA A 141 -7.29 -2.82 -0.11
CA ALA A 141 -8.70 -2.85 0.24
C ALA A 141 -9.58 -1.95 -0.65
N PRO A 142 -9.36 -0.63 -0.73
CA PRO A 142 -10.13 0.23 -1.63
C PRO A 142 -9.94 -0.14 -3.09
N TYR A 143 -8.74 -0.59 -3.49
CA TYR A 143 -8.51 -1.04 -4.86
C TYR A 143 -9.36 -2.25 -5.24
N LEU A 144 -9.39 -3.30 -4.40
CA LEU A 144 -10.22 -4.48 -4.62
C LEU A 144 -11.71 -4.16 -4.63
N PHE A 145 -12.16 -3.22 -3.78
CA PHE A 145 -13.55 -2.76 -3.79
C PHE A 145 -13.94 -2.15 -5.14
N PHE A 146 -13.18 -1.15 -5.60
CA PHE A 146 -13.49 -0.45 -6.84
C PHE A 146 -13.32 -1.36 -8.06
N LEU A 147 -12.32 -2.24 -8.06
CA LEU A 147 -12.12 -3.22 -9.13
C LEU A 147 -13.26 -4.25 -9.16
N ALA A 148 -13.68 -4.79 -8.02
CA ALA A 148 -14.83 -5.70 -7.94
C ALA A 148 -16.14 -5.01 -8.37
N TRP A 149 -16.30 -3.73 -8.01
CA TRP A 149 -17.44 -2.93 -8.43
C TRP A 149 -17.43 -2.73 -9.95
N ALA A 150 -16.31 -2.33 -10.54
CA ALA A 150 -16.16 -2.18 -11.99
C ALA A 150 -16.44 -3.49 -12.73
N VAL A 151 -15.88 -4.61 -12.27
CA VAL A 151 -16.09 -5.94 -12.87
C VAL A 151 -17.56 -6.33 -12.82
N ARG A 152 -18.22 -6.19 -11.67
CA ARG A 152 -19.65 -6.51 -11.53
C ARG A 152 -20.51 -5.69 -12.49
N ARG A 153 -20.22 -4.40 -12.64
CA ARG A 153 -20.94 -3.47 -13.53
C ARG A 153 -20.67 -3.77 -15.00
N GLY A 154 -19.41 -4.05 -15.37
CA GLY A 154 -19.04 -4.50 -16.71
C GLY A 154 -19.69 -5.85 -17.10
N MET A 155 -19.81 -6.78 -16.15
CA MET A 155 -20.55 -8.04 -16.37
C MET A 155 -22.03 -7.80 -16.66
N ARG A 156 -22.66 -6.85 -15.98
CA ARG A 156 -24.05 -6.46 -16.26
C ARG A 156 -24.19 -5.80 -17.61
N TRP A 157 -23.36 -4.80 -17.90
CA TRP A 157 -23.33 -4.12 -19.20
C TRP A 157 -23.14 -5.09 -20.38
N ASN A 158 -22.34 -6.14 -20.20
CA ASN A 158 -22.17 -7.16 -21.24
C ASN A 158 -23.46 -7.89 -21.62
N ASP A 159 -24.41 -8.04 -20.71
CA ASP A 159 -25.69 -8.68 -20.98
C ASP A 159 -26.78 -7.65 -21.32
N THR A 160 -26.80 -6.51 -20.63
CA THR A 160 -27.90 -5.53 -20.66
C THR A 160 -27.69 -4.39 -21.63
N ASP A 161 -26.46 -4.12 -22.05
CA ASP A 161 -26.10 -2.98 -22.90
C ASP A 161 -26.55 -1.63 -22.30
N ASP A 162 -26.64 -1.56 -20.96
CA ASP A 162 -27.11 -0.39 -20.22
C ASP A 162 -25.99 0.62 -19.98
N VAL A 163 -26.11 1.82 -20.56
CA VAL A 163 -25.14 2.92 -20.42
C VAL A 163 -24.85 3.29 -18.95
N HIS A 164 -25.82 3.12 -18.04
CA HIS A 164 -25.61 3.43 -16.63
C HIS A 164 -24.61 2.47 -15.98
N GLU A 165 -24.64 1.19 -16.36
CA GLU A 165 -23.68 0.20 -15.89
C GLU A 165 -22.28 0.52 -16.43
N LEU A 166 -22.20 1.03 -17.67
CA LEU A 166 -20.95 1.45 -18.30
C LEU A 166 -20.32 2.67 -17.61
N VAL A 167 -21.10 3.74 -17.38
CA VAL A 167 -20.65 4.94 -16.65
C VAL A 167 -20.22 4.57 -15.24
N THR A 168 -21.00 3.72 -14.55
CA THR A 168 -20.66 3.27 -13.18
C THR A 168 -19.37 2.46 -13.16
N ALA A 169 -19.15 1.59 -14.14
CA ALA A 169 -17.89 0.84 -14.25
C ALA A 169 -16.69 1.78 -14.50
N GLY A 170 -16.85 2.77 -15.39
CA GLY A 170 -15.84 3.79 -15.66
C GLY A 170 -15.49 4.64 -14.44
N MET A 171 -16.50 5.09 -13.68
CA MET A 171 -16.30 5.81 -12.41
C MET A 171 -15.57 4.95 -11.38
N ALA A 172 -15.97 3.67 -11.23
CA ALA A 172 -15.30 2.75 -10.32
C ALA A 172 -13.82 2.57 -10.70
N LEU A 173 -13.48 2.47 -11.99
CA LEU A 173 -12.08 2.41 -12.44
C LEU A 173 -11.32 3.71 -12.24
N GLY A 174 -11.99 4.87 -12.36
CA GLY A 174 -11.38 6.16 -12.01
C GLY A 174 -10.99 6.23 -10.54
N PHE A 175 -11.86 5.77 -9.64
CA PHE A 175 -11.50 5.64 -8.22
C PHE A 175 -10.44 4.56 -7.99
N ALA A 176 -10.48 3.43 -8.70
CA ALA A 176 -9.43 2.42 -8.61
C ALA A 176 -8.05 3.01 -8.98
N TYR A 177 -7.97 3.81 -10.05
CA TYR A 177 -6.75 4.54 -10.41
C TYR A 177 -6.28 5.47 -9.28
N LEU A 178 -7.19 6.21 -8.64
CA LEU A 178 -6.85 7.11 -7.53
C LEU A 178 -6.45 6.36 -6.23
N THR A 179 -6.65 5.05 -6.15
CA THR A 179 -6.10 4.21 -5.07
C THR A 179 -4.74 3.61 -5.40
N ARG A 180 -4.52 3.25 -6.66
CA ARG A 180 -3.34 2.60 -7.20
C ARG A 180 -3.22 2.88 -8.69
N TYR A 181 -2.03 3.24 -9.15
CA TYR A 181 -1.74 3.50 -10.57
C TYR A 181 -2.07 2.33 -11.50
N ASP A 182 -2.04 1.09 -10.98
CA ASP A 182 -2.45 -0.14 -11.67
C ASP A 182 -3.87 -0.07 -12.24
N GLY A 183 -4.75 0.75 -11.65
CA GLY A 183 -6.11 0.98 -12.14
C GLY A 183 -6.15 1.56 -13.57
N ALA A 184 -5.09 2.24 -14.00
CA ALA A 184 -4.97 2.71 -15.39
C ALA A 184 -4.90 1.53 -16.38
N ALA A 185 -4.21 0.44 -16.03
CA ALA A 185 -4.14 -0.76 -16.87
C ALA A 185 -5.52 -1.42 -17.01
N ALA A 186 -6.29 -1.48 -15.92
CA ALA A 186 -7.66 -1.98 -15.94
C ALA A 186 -8.60 -1.09 -16.78
N ALA A 187 -8.46 0.24 -16.69
CA ALA A 187 -9.24 1.20 -17.48
C ALA A 187 -8.96 1.07 -18.98
N LEU A 188 -7.69 0.97 -19.38
CA LEU A 188 -7.28 0.78 -20.77
C LEU A 188 -7.81 -0.55 -21.33
N ALA A 189 -7.59 -1.66 -20.63
CA ALA A 189 -8.06 -2.98 -21.05
C ALA A 189 -9.60 -3.03 -21.14
N GLY A 190 -10.29 -2.44 -20.16
CA GLY A 190 -11.74 -2.32 -20.17
C GLY A 190 -12.26 -1.49 -21.34
N GLY A 191 -11.62 -0.36 -21.66
CA GLY A 191 -11.97 0.48 -22.81
C GLY A 191 -11.87 -0.29 -24.13
N ILE A 192 -10.79 -1.07 -24.31
CA ILE A 192 -10.61 -1.92 -25.48
C ILE A 192 -11.72 -2.98 -25.56
N VAL A 193 -12.05 -3.65 -24.45
CA VAL A 193 -13.13 -4.63 -24.40
C VAL A 193 -14.47 -3.99 -24.78
N VAL A 194 -14.77 -2.83 -24.20
CA VAL A 194 -16.01 -2.09 -24.47
C VAL A 194 -16.08 -1.71 -25.95
N ALA A 195 -15.01 -1.20 -26.52
CA ALA A 195 -14.93 -0.89 -27.95
C ALA A 195 -15.22 -2.15 -28.80
N VAL A 196 -14.48 -3.24 -28.57
CA VAL A 196 -14.64 -4.48 -29.33
C VAL A 196 -16.03 -5.09 -29.18
N ALA A 197 -16.58 -5.12 -27.96
CA ALA A 197 -17.90 -5.65 -27.70
C ALA A 197 -18.99 -4.81 -28.38
N SER A 198 -18.90 -3.48 -28.30
CA SER A 198 -19.85 -2.55 -28.92
C SER A 198 -19.77 -2.62 -30.45
N TYR A 199 -18.56 -2.69 -31.01
CA TYR A 199 -18.34 -2.85 -32.45
C TYR A 199 -18.98 -4.14 -32.97
N ARG A 200 -18.84 -5.26 -32.24
CA ARG A 200 -19.38 -6.57 -32.65
C ARG A 200 -20.90 -6.67 -32.52
N ARG A 201 -21.51 -5.92 -31.60
CA ARG A 201 -22.96 -5.94 -31.35
C ARG A 201 -23.73 -4.95 -32.23
N SER A 202 -23.05 -3.96 -32.80
CA SER A 202 -23.69 -2.87 -33.54
C SER A 202 -23.94 -3.22 -35.01
N PRO A 203 -24.99 -2.66 -35.64
CA PRO A 203 -25.18 -2.70 -37.09
C PRO A 203 -23.99 -2.13 -37.86
N LYS A 204 -23.80 -2.56 -39.11
CA LYS A 204 -22.61 -2.21 -39.92
C LYS A 204 -22.43 -0.71 -40.12
N ASP A 205 -23.51 0.05 -40.15
CA ASP A 205 -23.49 1.48 -40.46
C ASP A 205 -23.06 2.33 -39.25
N ASP A 206 -23.36 1.88 -38.03
CA ASP A 206 -23.10 2.65 -36.79
C ASP A 206 -21.98 2.08 -35.91
N ARG A 207 -21.41 0.91 -36.26
CA ARG A 207 -20.48 0.17 -35.38
C ARG A 207 -19.24 0.95 -34.92
N VAL A 208 -18.69 1.81 -35.77
CA VAL A 208 -17.51 2.63 -35.39
C VAL A 208 -17.94 3.72 -34.42
N SER A 209 -18.94 4.52 -34.79
CA SER A 209 -19.46 5.62 -33.97
C SER A 209 -19.89 5.13 -32.60
N ARG A 210 -20.66 4.05 -32.54
CA ARG A 210 -21.12 3.47 -31.28
C ARG A 210 -19.98 2.92 -30.43
N SER A 211 -19.03 2.22 -31.05
CA SER A 211 -17.84 1.72 -30.34
C SER A 211 -17.02 2.85 -29.70
N LEU A 212 -16.84 3.97 -30.42
CA LEU A 212 -16.11 5.13 -29.89
C LEU A 212 -16.88 5.83 -28.77
N LEU A 213 -18.20 5.96 -28.92
CA LEU A 213 -19.05 6.55 -27.88
C LEU A 213 -19.05 5.71 -26.60
N ASP A 214 -19.28 4.39 -26.69
CA ASP A 214 -19.30 3.51 -25.53
C ASP A 214 -17.91 3.45 -24.87
N MET A 215 -16.83 3.36 -25.66
CA MET A 215 -15.46 3.44 -25.15
C MET A 215 -15.20 4.77 -24.45
N GLY A 216 -15.63 5.89 -25.04
CA GLY A 216 -15.50 7.22 -24.46
C GLY A 216 -16.25 7.34 -23.14
N ILE A 217 -17.52 6.92 -23.08
CA ILE A 217 -18.34 6.93 -21.87
C ILE A 217 -17.69 6.11 -20.75
N PHE A 218 -17.11 4.96 -21.09
CA PHE A 218 -16.42 4.10 -20.12
C PHE A 218 -15.08 4.69 -19.65
N ALA A 219 -14.25 5.16 -20.57
CA ALA A 219 -12.88 5.58 -20.27
C ALA A 219 -12.81 7.00 -19.69
N LEU A 220 -13.77 7.87 -20.01
CA LEU A 220 -13.73 9.29 -19.66
C LEU A 220 -13.58 9.55 -18.15
N PRO A 221 -14.32 8.89 -17.23
CA PRO A 221 -14.11 9.14 -15.79
C PRO A 221 -12.69 8.80 -15.33
N SER A 222 -12.11 7.72 -15.85
CA SER A 222 -10.72 7.33 -15.54
C SER A 222 -9.71 8.29 -16.16
N ALA A 223 -9.96 8.74 -17.40
CA ALA A 223 -9.12 9.72 -18.08
C ALA A 223 -9.14 11.07 -17.37
N VAL A 224 -10.30 11.53 -16.90
CA VAL A 224 -10.42 12.75 -16.09
C VAL A 224 -9.65 12.61 -14.79
N ALA A 225 -9.81 11.50 -14.07
CA ALA A 225 -9.06 11.25 -12.83
C ALA A 225 -7.54 11.28 -13.07
N PHE A 226 -7.07 10.66 -14.16
CA PHE A 226 -5.67 10.66 -14.57
C PHE A 226 -5.16 12.06 -14.91
N VAL A 227 -5.88 12.80 -15.77
CA VAL A 227 -5.46 14.14 -16.23
C VAL A 227 -5.46 15.13 -15.08
N VAL A 228 -6.52 15.15 -14.27
CA VAL A 228 -6.60 16.05 -13.11
C VAL A 228 -5.45 15.76 -12.15
N TRP A 229 -5.21 14.49 -11.80
CA TRP A 229 -4.14 14.13 -10.88
C TRP A 229 -2.75 14.47 -11.45
N ALA A 230 -2.50 14.21 -12.74
CA ALA A 230 -1.22 14.53 -13.38
C ALA A 230 -0.98 16.05 -13.44
N ILE A 231 -2.00 16.85 -13.75
CA ILE A 231 -1.90 18.32 -13.75
C ILE A 231 -1.67 18.83 -12.32
N THR A 232 -2.40 18.32 -11.33
CA THR A 232 -2.17 18.70 -9.92
C THR A 232 -0.76 18.35 -9.47
N SER A 233 -0.26 17.15 -9.81
CA SER A 233 1.13 16.76 -9.54
C SER A 233 2.12 17.73 -10.18
N TRP A 234 1.91 18.12 -11.44
CA TRP A 234 2.79 19.05 -12.14
C TRP A 234 2.79 20.45 -11.52
N LEU A 235 1.61 20.98 -11.20
CA LEU A 235 1.46 22.31 -10.59
C LEU A 235 2.15 22.42 -9.23
N ILE A 236 2.14 21.34 -8.44
CA ILE A 236 2.70 21.35 -7.07
C ILE A 236 4.17 20.90 -7.04
N THR A 237 4.53 19.85 -7.78
CA THR A 237 5.87 19.23 -7.69
C THR A 237 6.78 19.59 -8.86
N GLY A 238 6.28 20.26 -9.89
CA GLY A 238 7.00 20.48 -11.15
C GLY A 238 7.06 19.23 -12.06
N SER A 239 6.52 18.08 -11.64
CA SER A 239 6.52 16.83 -12.41
C SER A 239 5.11 16.25 -12.57
N PHE A 240 4.76 15.82 -13.78
CA PHE A 240 3.48 15.12 -14.05
C PHE A 240 3.38 13.77 -13.32
N PHE A 241 4.51 13.11 -13.09
CA PHE A 241 4.58 11.78 -12.49
C PHE A 241 5.62 11.73 -11.38
N ALA A 242 5.38 12.49 -10.31
CA ALA A 242 6.25 12.52 -9.13
C ALA A 242 6.55 11.12 -8.56
N GLN A 243 5.60 10.19 -8.66
CA GLN A 243 5.79 8.76 -8.34
C GLN A 243 7.05 8.09 -8.94
N VAL A 244 7.49 8.53 -10.13
CA VAL A 244 8.65 7.97 -10.84
C VAL A 244 9.84 8.93 -10.77
N ALA A 245 9.58 10.24 -10.89
CA ALA A 245 10.62 11.26 -10.99
C ALA A 245 11.21 11.68 -9.64
N SER A 246 10.48 11.48 -8.54
CA SER A 246 10.90 11.91 -7.21
C SER A 246 11.96 10.98 -6.61
N GLN A 247 12.89 11.55 -5.84
CA GLN A 247 13.85 10.80 -5.01
C GLN A 247 13.17 9.93 -3.94
N TYR A 248 11.92 10.24 -3.60
CA TYR A 248 11.08 9.47 -2.68
C TYR A 248 10.23 8.40 -3.39
N GLY A 249 10.33 8.29 -4.72
CA GLY A 249 9.56 7.36 -5.55
C GLY A 249 10.07 5.92 -5.47
N ASN A 250 9.23 4.96 -5.85
CA ASN A 250 9.57 3.52 -5.76
C ASN A 250 10.83 3.15 -6.57
N THR A 251 11.04 3.77 -7.72
CA THR A 251 12.23 3.55 -8.57
C THR A 251 13.51 3.97 -7.85
N ALA A 252 13.52 5.17 -7.25
CA ALA A 252 14.65 5.66 -6.47
C ALA A 252 14.89 4.78 -5.24
N ILE A 253 13.84 4.39 -4.52
CA ILE A 253 13.96 3.49 -3.36
C ILE A 253 14.58 2.15 -3.76
N LEU A 254 14.19 1.60 -4.91
CA LEU A 254 14.73 0.34 -5.42
C LEU A 254 16.21 0.45 -5.76
N GLU A 255 16.62 1.52 -6.45
CA GLU A 255 18.02 1.78 -6.77
C GLU A 255 18.87 1.93 -5.49
N LEU A 256 18.36 2.69 -4.52
CA LEU A 256 19.02 2.93 -3.24
C LEU A 256 19.06 1.69 -2.34
N SER A 257 18.08 0.80 -2.43
CA SER A 257 18.02 -0.44 -1.65
C SER A 257 18.76 -1.61 -2.31
N GLY A 258 19.53 -1.37 -3.38
CA GLY A 258 20.34 -2.41 -4.06
C GLY A 258 19.57 -3.27 -5.05
N GLY A 259 18.36 -2.87 -5.44
CA GLY A 259 17.55 -3.47 -6.50
C GLY A 259 16.82 -4.76 -6.10
N SER A 260 15.48 -4.76 -6.11
CA SER A 260 14.67 -5.99 -5.98
C SER A 260 14.14 -6.52 -7.31
N GLY A 261 14.61 -5.96 -8.44
CA GLY A 261 14.26 -6.40 -9.78
C GLY A 261 15.01 -7.68 -10.14
N SER A 262 14.35 -8.62 -10.80
CA SER A 262 15.02 -9.82 -11.30
C SER A 262 15.86 -9.47 -12.54
N SER A 263 17.15 -9.78 -12.52
CA SER A 263 18.07 -9.60 -13.67
C SER A 263 17.69 -10.42 -14.91
N ASN A 264 16.79 -11.40 -14.76
CA ASN A 264 16.30 -12.25 -15.83
C ASN A 264 14.76 -12.26 -15.89
N ALA A 265 14.18 -12.01 -17.07
CA ALA A 265 12.74 -12.03 -17.31
C ALA A 265 12.11 -13.40 -16.99
N PHE A 266 12.81 -14.51 -17.22
CA PHE A 266 12.31 -15.85 -16.89
C PHE A 266 12.16 -16.05 -15.38
N THR A 267 13.13 -15.58 -14.60
CA THR A 267 13.08 -15.64 -13.14
C THR A 267 11.95 -14.76 -12.59
N ALA A 268 11.76 -13.58 -13.16
CA ALA A 268 10.66 -12.67 -12.81
C ALA A 268 9.28 -13.31 -13.03
N LEU A 269 9.11 -13.95 -14.19
CA LEU A 269 7.87 -14.65 -14.55
C LEU A 269 7.62 -15.84 -13.63
N ARG A 270 8.65 -16.64 -13.34
CA ARG A 270 8.54 -17.78 -12.42
C ARG A 270 8.17 -17.32 -11.01
N PHE A 271 8.78 -16.25 -10.50
CA PHE A 271 8.47 -15.68 -9.19
C PHE A 271 7.00 -15.23 -9.14
N SER A 272 6.58 -14.43 -10.11
CA SER A 272 5.20 -13.95 -10.21
C SER A 272 4.18 -15.09 -10.31
N LEU A 273 4.50 -16.14 -11.06
CA LEU A 273 3.63 -17.31 -11.19
C LEU A 273 3.47 -18.04 -9.85
N VAL A 274 4.55 -18.14 -9.06
CA VAL A 274 4.49 -18.75 -7.73
C VAL A 274 3.60 -17.93 -6.80
N GLU A 275 3.71 -16.59 -6.80
CA GLU A 275 2.85 -15.72 -6.00
C GLU A 275 1.36 -15.85 -6.38
N VAL A 276 1.07 -15.88 -7.68
CA VAL A 276 -0.28 -16.14 -8.19
C VAL A 276 -0.81 -17.51 -7.71
N LEU A 277 0.03 -18.54 -7.69
CA LEU A 277 -0.33 -19.88 -7.24
C LEU A 277 -0.43 -20.03 -5.72
N ILE A 278 0.32 -19.24 -4.95
CA ILE A 278 0.15 -19.15 -3.48
C ILE A 278 -1.25 -18.63 -3.15
N LEU A 279 -1.69 -17.60 -3.87
CA LEU A 279 -2.98 -16.95 -3.63
C LEU A 279 -4.17 -17.70 -4.23
N ALA A 280 -3.95 -18.41 -5.35
CA ALA A 280 -5.01 -19.09 -6.08
C ALA A 280 -4.49 -20.35 -6.81
N PRO A 281 -4.13 -21.42 -6.06
CA PRO A 281 -3.39 -22.58 -6.60
C PRO A 281 -4.15 -23.33 -7.71
N LEU A 282 -5.47 -23.48 -7.56
CA LEU A 282 -6.32 -24.19 -8.52
C LEU A 282 -6.98 -23.26 -9.55
N PHE A 283 -6.64 -21.96 -9.55
CA PHE A 283 -7.24 -20.99 -10.47
C PHE A 283 -6.97 -21.28 -11.95
N PRO A 284 -5.75 -21.63 -12.39
CA PRO A 284 -5.51 -21.92 -13.82
C PRO A 284 -6.39 -23.07 -14.33
N LEU A 285 -6.58 -24.11 -13.53
CA LEU A 285 -7.43 -25.26 -13.86
C LEU A 285 -8.91 -24.86 -13.92
N LEU A 286 -9.39 -24.09 -12.93
CA LEU A 286 -10.74 -23.55 -12.93
C LEU A 286 -10.97 -22.67 -14.16
N LEU A 287 -10.04 -21.78 -14.49
CA LEU A 287 -10.15 -20.88 -15.63
C LEU A 287 -10.24 -21.65 -16.95
N ALA A 288 -9.35 -22.64 -17.16
CA ALA A 288 -9.37 -23.49 -18.35
C ALA A 288 -10.71 -24.23 -18.48
N LEU A 289 -11.20 -24.83 -17.39
CA LEU A 289 -12.48 -25.53 -17.35
C LEU A 289 -13.64 -24.58 -17.72
N VAL A 290 -13.69 -23.40 -17.09
CA VAL A 290 -14.74 -22.41 -17.33
C VAL A 290 -14.72 -21.92 -18.78
N ILE A 291 -13.55 -21.65 -19.36
CA ILE A 291 -13.42 -21.26 -20.78
C ILE A 291 -13.95 -22.36 -21.69
N VAL A 292 -13.54 -23.62 -21.48
CA VAL A 292 -13.96 -24.76 -22.32
C VAL A 292 -15.47 -24.95 -22.25
N VAL A 293 -16.05 -24.97 -21.04
CA VAL A 293 -17.48 -25.15 -20.82
C VAL A 293 -18.28 -24.00 -21.42
N ARG A 294 -17.86 -22.75 -21.18
CA ARG A 294 -18.53 -21.55 -21.70
C ARG A 294 -18.45 -21.45 -23.23
N ARG A 295 -17.33 -21.90 -23.83
CA ARG A 295 -17.17 -22.01 -25.27
C ARG A 295 -18.11 -23.06 -25.85
N ARG A 296 -18.26 -24.22 -25.21
CA ARG A 296 -19.22 -25.27 -25.62
C ARG A 296 -20.67 -24.80 -25.53
N TRP A 297 -20.99 -23.93 -24.56
CA TRP A 297 -22.30 -23.28 -24.47
C TRP A 297 -22.47 -22.07 -25.39
N GLY A 298 -21.46 -21.72 -26.20
CA GLY A 298 -21.51 -20.59 -27.12
C GLY A 298 -21.54 -19.20 -26.45
N ARG A 299 -21.23 -19.09 -25.15
CA ARG A 299 -21.37 -17.84 -24.38
C ARG A 299 -20.16 -17.52 -23.51
N LEU A 300 -19.18 -16.84 -24.10
CA LEU A 300 -17.99 -16.32 -23.41
C LEU A 300 -18.17 -14.93 -22.78
N ALA A 301 -19.26 -14.23 -23.10
CA ALA A 301 -19.50 -12.85 -22.66
C ALA A 301 -19.30 -12.57 -21.15
N PRO A 302 -19.68 -13.47 -20.22
CA PRO A 302 -19.46 -13.23 -18.78
C PRO A 302 -17.98 -13.08 -18.39
N LEU A 303 -17.05 -13.63 -19.17
CA LEU A 303 -15.60 -13.53 -18.92
C LEU A 303 -14.97 -12.25 -19.47
N LEU A 304 -15.67 -11.51 -20.34
CA LEU A 304 -15.12 -10.33 -21.02
C LEU A 304 -14.85 -9.17 -20.08
N ALA A 305 -15.55 -9.07 -18.94
CA ALA A 305 -15.25 -8.06 -17.93
C ALA A 305 -14.13 -8.50 -16.97
N PRO A 306 -14.24 -9.62 -16.23
CA PRO A 306 -13.24 -9.97 -15.21
C PRO A 306 -11.84 -10.26 -15.78
N LEU A 307 -11.73 -11.01 -16.89
CA LEU A 307 -10.41 -11.42 -17.38
C LEU A 307 -9.58 -10.24 -17.88
N PRO A 308 -10.08 -9.32 -18.72
CA PRO A 308 -9.27 -8.21 -19.20
C PRO A 308 -9.03 -7.16 -18.12
N LEU A 309 -10.03 -6.82 -17.29
CA LEU A 309 -9.84 -5.80 -16.25
C LEU A 309 -8.84 -6.26 -15.18
N ILE A 310 -9.01 -7.45 -14.60
CA ILE A 310 -8.12 -7.93 -13.54
C ILE A 310 -6.85 -8.55 -14.13
N GLY A 311 -6.95 -9.22 -15.28
CA GLY A 311 -5.79 -9.79 -15.96
C GLY A 311 -4.81 -8.74 -16.46
N ALA A 312 -5.28 -7.57 -16.91
CA ALA A 312 -4.38 -6.46 -17.26
C ALA A 312 -3.61 -5.93 -16.05
N VAL A 313 -4.22 -5.93 -14.87
CA VAL A 313 -3.55 -5.54 -13.61
C VAL A 313 -2.47 -6.55 -13.27
N LEU A 314 -2.78 -7.85 -13.28
CA LEU A 314 -1.79 -8.90 -13.03
C LEU A 314 -0.66 -8.87 -14.06
N PHE A 315 -0.99 -8.68 -15.34
CA PHE A 315 0.01 -8.54 -16.39
C PHE A 315 0.90 -7.31 -16.16
N PHE A 316 0.32 -6.17 -15.81
CA PHE A 316 1.06 -4.96 -15.48
C PHE A 316 2.00 -5.16 -14.30
N GLN A 317 1.59 -5.89 -13.25
CA GLN A 317 2.45 -6.21 -12.12
C GLN A 317 3.63 -7.09 -12.52
N ILE A 318 3.37 -8.15 -13.30
CA ILE A 318 4.42 -9.06 -13.80
C ILE A 318 5.46 -8.30 -14.62
N VAL A 319 5.00 -7.45 -15.54
CA VAL A 319 5.89 -6.66 -16.41
C VAL A 319 6.67 -5.62 -15.61
N SER A 320 6.03 -4.95 -14.67
CA SER A 320 6.67 -3.93 -13.84
C SER A 320 7.72 -4.55 -12.90
N TYR A 321 7.44 -5.70 -12.30
CA TYR A 321 8.42 -6.45 -11.52
C TYR A 321 9.59 -6.94 -12.38
N ALA A 322 9.31 -7.48 -13.58
CA ALA A 322 10.34 -7.90 -14.52
C ALA A 322 11.23 -6.75 -15.03
N ARG A 323 10.72 -5.51 -15.01
CA ARG A 323 11.47 -4.29 -15.34
C ARG A 323 12.17 -3.65 -14.13
N GLY A 324 12.02 -4.22 -12.94
CA GLY A 324 12.60 -3.67 -11.72
C GLY A 324 11.99 -2.32 -11.29
N SER A 325 10.77 -1.99 -11.72
CA SER A 325 10.08 -0.77 -11.30
C SER A 325 9.22 -0.95 -10.04
N THR A 326 9.13 -2.17 -9.51
CA THR A 326 8.37 -2.51 -8.30
C THR A 326 9.00 -3.69 -7.57
N PHE A 327 8.69 -3.82 -6.28
CA PHE A 327 9.09 -4.94 -5.43
C PHE A 327 8.34 -6.24 -5.75
N GLY A 328 8.97 -7.39 -5.45
CA GLY A 328 8.34 -8.71 -5.53
C GLY A 328 7.59 -9.04 -4.25
N PHE A 329 6.46 -8.35 -4.00
CA PHE A 329 5.64 -8.57 -2.81
C PHE A 329 4.34 -9.32 -3.16
N LEU A 330 4.01 -10.34 -2.36
CA LEU A 330 2.81 -11.17 -2.53
C LEU A 330 1.53 -10.34 -2.70
N ARG A 331 1.40 -9.24 -1.94
CA ARG A 331 0.26 -8.33 -1.99
C ARG A 331 -0.06 -7.75 -3.36
N PHE A 332 0.93 -7.58 -4.24
CA PHE A 332 0.68 -7.03 -5.59
C PHE A 332 -0.14 -7.98 -6.46
N TYR A 333 -0.15 -9.27 -6.12
CA TYR A 333 -0.92 -10.30 -6.80
C TYR A 333 -2.28 -10.57 -6.16
N ILE A 334 -2.67 -9.86 -5.08
CA ILE A 334 -3.92 -10.07 -4.33
C ILE A 334 -5.19 -10.03 -5.20
N THR A 335 -5.14 -9.31 -6.33
CA THR A 335 -6.25 -9.24 -7.29
C THR A 335 -6.61 -10.60 -7.90
N VAL A 336 -5.70 -11.59 -7.90
CA VAL A 336 -6.01 -12.96 -8.34
C VAL A 336 -7.05 -13.62 -7.42
N VAL A 337 -7.06 -13.31 -6.12
CA VAL A 337 -8.05 -13.87 -5.18
C VAL A 337 -9.46 -13.41 -5.56
N LEU A 338 -9.60 -12.12 -5.94
CA LEU A 338 -10.84 -11.57 -6.48
C LEU A 338 -11.19 -12.21 -7.83
N LEU A 339 -10.22 -12.34 -8.75
CA LEU A 339 -10.45 -12.95 -10.05
C LEU A 339 -10.93 -14.40 -9.93
N ALA A 340 -10.30 -15.19 -9.05
CA ALA A 340 -10.68 -16.57 -8.77
C ALA A 340 -12.10 -16.65 -8.22
N ALA A 341 -12.48 -15.78 -7.27
CA ALA A 341 -13.83 -15.72 -6.73
C ALA A 341 -14.87 -15.38 -7.82
N VAL A 342 -14.58 -14.40 -8.69
CA VAL A 342 -15.49 -14.03 -9.78
C VAL A 342 -15.62 -15.16 -10.81
N VAL A 343 -14.51 -15.79 -11.21
CA VAL A 343 -14.52 -16.93 -12.15
C VAL A 343 -15.24 -18.14 -11.55
N ALA A 344 -15.09 -18.40 -10.25
CA ALA A 344 -15.82 -19.44 -9.53
C ALA A 344 -17.35 -19.21 -9.59
N LEU A 345 -17.80 -17.97 -9.41
CA LEU A 345 -19.22 -17.61 -9.56
C LEU A 345 -19.72 -17.62 -11.01
N ILE A 346 -18.80 -17.48 -11.98
CA ILE A 346 -19.08 -17.62 -13.42
C ILE A 346 -19.06 -19.08 -13.86
N ALA A 347 -18.48 -20.02 -13.08
CA ALA A 347 -18.40 -21.42 -13.47
C ALA A 347 -19.78 -22.04 -13.73
N VAL A 348 -20.77 -21.66 -12.92
CA VAL A 348 -22.16 -22.12 -13.07
C VAL A 348 -23.01 -21.16 -13.92
N PRO A 349 -24.00 -21.67 -14.68
CA PRO A 349 -24.94 -20.83 -15.42
C PRO A 349 -25.77 -19.96 -14.47
N ALA A 350 -26.17 -18.79 -14.95
CA ALA A 350 -27.07 -17.92 -14.21
C ALA A 350 -28.46 -18.56 -14.17
N SER A 351 -29.12 -18.51 -13.02
CA SER A 351 -30.50 -19.02 -12.85
C SER A 351 -31.50 -17.91 -12.54
N ARG A 352 -31.06 -16.64 -12.64
CA ARG A 352 -31.91 -15.46 -12.53
C ARG A 352 -31.51 -14.45 -13.59
N SER A 353 -32.49 -13.72 -14.10
CA SER A 353 -32.25 -12.52 -14.90
C SER A 353 -31.56 -11.44 -14.05
N GLN A 354 -30.55 -10.81 -14.63
CA GLN A 354 -29.81 -9.75 -13.96
C GLN A 354 -30.70 -8.50 -13.80
N PRO A 355 -30.53 -7.71 -12.72
CA PRO A 355 -31.24 -6.44 -12.60
C PRO A 355 -30.68 -5.41 -13.59
N PHE A 356 -31.56 -4.69 -14.29
CA PHE A 356 -31.22 -3.61 -15.20
C PHE A 356 -32.14 -2.40 -14.99
N ARG A 357 -31.64 -1.19 -15.28
CA ARG A 357 -32.48 0.03 -15.25
C ARG A 357 -33.11 0.25 -16.60
N ARG A 358 -32.32 0.09 -17.66
CA ARG A 358 -32.76 0.23 -19.06
C ARG A 358 -32.03 -0.78 -19.91
N LEU A 359 -32.75 -1.54 -20.74
CA LEU A 359 -32.13 -2.39 -21.75
C LEU A 359 -31.62 -1.53 -22.90
N GLY A 360 -30.38 -1.76 -23.29
CA GLY A 360 -29.80 -1.19 -24.50
C GLY A 360 -30.36 -1.84 -25.76
N THR A 361 -30.15 -1.20 -26.90
CA THR A 361 -30.66 -1.66 -28.20
C THR A 361 -30.02 -2.97 -28.65
N ALA A 362 -28.81 -3.28 -28.17
CA ALA A 362 -28.10 -4.51 -28.47
C ALA A 362 -28.01 -5.46 -27.26
N ALA A 363 -28.94 -5.33 -26.30
CA ALA A 363 -29.01 -6.20 -25.14
C ALA A 363 -29.21 -7.67 -25.55
N HIS A 364 -28.44 -8.57 -24.93
CA HIS A 364 -28.54 -10.01 -25.17
C HIS A 364 -28.58 -10.77 -23.84
N MET A 365 -29.76 -10.79 -23.24
CA MET A 365 -29.98 -11.41 -21.94
C MET A 365 -29.75 -12.93 -21.99
N PRO A 366 -29.17 -13.51 -20.92
CA PRO A 366 -29.07 -14.96 -20.81
C PRO A 366 -30.43 -15.60 -20.70
N GLU A 367 -30.61 -16.72 -21.38
CA GLU A 367 -31.76 -17.59 -21.16
C GLU A 367 -31.71 -18.11 -19.73
N VAL A 368 -32.79 -17.86 -18.99
CA VAL A 368 -32.88 -18.19 -17.56
C VAL A 368 -33.60 -19.53 -17.43
N ALA A 369 -32.84 -20.61 -17.26
CA ALA A 369 -33.37 -21.92 -16.93
C ALA A 369 -32.81 -22.38 -15.57
N ASP A 370 -33.66 -22.92 -14.69
CA ASP A 370 -33.21 -23.46 -13.41
C ASP A 370 -32.55 -24.83 -13.61
N ARG A 371 -31.25 -24.79 -13.91
CA ARG A 371 -30.40 -25.98 -14.12
C ARG A 371 -29.72 -26.45 -12.83
N ARG A 372 -30.11 -25.95 -11.65
CA ARG A 372 -29.40 -26.22 -10.39
C ARG A 372 -29.38 -27.70 -9.99
N LYS A 373 -30.35 -28.48 -10.47
CA LYS A 373 -30.45 -29.92 -10.22
C LYS A 373 -29.66 -30.77 -11.23
N GLU A 374 -29.15 -30.18 -12.30
CA GLU A 374 -28.36 -30.92 -13.29
C GLU A 374 -27.00 -31.33 -12.70
N LYS A 375 -26.57 -32.56 -13.01
CA LYS A 375 -25.28 -33.09 -12.54
C LYS A 375 -24.10 -32.18 -12.91
N THR A 376 -24.13 -31.61 -14.11
CA THR A 376 -23.11 -30.67 -14.60
C THR A 376 -23.04 -29.39 -13.77
N TYR A 377 -24.19 -28.86 -13.33
CA TYR A 377 -24.25 -27.69 -12.46
C TYR A 377 -23.58 -27.98 -11.12
N VAL A 378 -23.95 -29.10 -10.50
CA VAL A 378 -23.40 -29.52 -9.20
C VAL A 378 -21.89 -29.75 -9.31
N ALA A 379 -21.43 -30.44 -10.36
CA ALA A 379 -20.01 -30.69 -10.59
C ALA A 379 -19.20 -29.39 -10.74
N LEU A 380 -19.68 -28.44 -11.55
CA LEU A 380 -19.01 -27.13 -11.71
C LEU A 380 -19.04 -26.30 -10.44
N GLY A 381 -20.15 -26.35 -9.69
CA GLY A 381 -20.25 -25.72 -8.39
C GLY A 381 -19.26 -26.30 -7.38
N LEU A 382 -19.07 -27.63 -7.38
CA LEU A 382 -18.14 -28.32 -6.48
C LEU A 382 -16.70 -27.93 -6.82
N VAL A 383 -16.33 -27.92 -8.11
CA VAL A 383 -15.01 -27.46 -8.54
C VAL A 383 -14.77 -26.01 -8.11
N ALA A 384 -15.74 -25.12 -8.34
CA ALA A 384 -15.66 -23.72 -7.93
C ALA A 384 -15.47 -23.55 -6.41
N VAL A 385 -16.21 -24.32 -5.60
CA VAL A 385 -16.09 -24.29 -4.14
C VAL A 385 -14.75 -24.86 -3.69
N VAL A 386 -14.32 -26.00 -4.21
CA VAL A 386 -13.02 -26.62 -3.87
C VAL A 386 -11.88 -25.69 -4.23
N THR A 387 -11.91 -25.05 -5.40
CA THR A 387 -10.88 -24.06 -5.79
C THR A 387 -10.74 -22.94 -4.76
N MET A 388 -11.86 -22.41 -4.27
CA MET A 388 -11.83 -21.32 -3.30
C MET A 388 -11.47 -21.79 -1.89
N LEU A 389 -11.94 -22.97 -1.46
CA LEU A 389 -11.63 -23.52 -0.15
C LEU A 389 -10.16 -23.92 -0.02
N VAL A 390 -9.55 -24.46 -1.08
CA VAL A 390 -8.11 -24.81 -1.10
C VAL A 390 -7.24 -23.56 -1.09
N ALA A 391 -7.69 -22.46 -1.69
CA ALA A 391 -6.92 -21.21 -1.70
C ALA A 391 -6.68 -20.66 -0.28
N VAL A 392 -7.63 -20.80 0.65
CA VAL A 392 -7.52 -20.27 2.02
C VAL A 392 -6.30 -20.82 2.79
N PRO A 393 -6.15 -22.15 3.02
CA PRO A 393 -5.00 -22.70 3.73
C PRO A 393 -3.69 -22.57 2.95
N VAL A 394 -3.73 -22.62 1.61
CA VAL A 394 -2.52 -22.43 0.79
C VAL A 394 -2.02 -20.99 0.88
N THR A 395 -2.92 -20.01 0.90
CA THR A 395 -2.56 -18.61 1.15
C THR A 395 -1.99 -18.42 2.55
N ALA A 396 -2.62 -18.99 3.59
CA ALA A 396 -2.10 -18.96 4.97
C ALA A 396 -0.66 -19.52 5.04
N TYR A 397 -0.43 -20.68 4.43
CA TYR A 397 0.91 -21.28 4.40
C TYR A 397 1.90 -20.45 3.57
N GLY A 398 1.49 -19.92 2.42
CA GLY A 398 2.37 -19.10 1.59
C GLY A 398 2.75 -17.78 2.25
N MET A 399 1.88 -17.23 3.10
CA MET A 399 2.17 -16.02 3.88
C MET A 399 3.30 -16.22 4.87
N THR A 400 3.62 -17.44 5.32
CA THR A 400 4.76 -17.68 6.25
C THR A 400 6.13 -17.65 5.56
N SER A 401 6.17 -17.46 4.24
CA SER A 401 7.42 -17.48 3.47
C SER A 401 8.13 -16.13 3.52
N THR A 402 9.33 -16.09 4.08
CA THR A 402 10.21 -14.90 4.06
C THR A 402 10.59 -14.46 2.65
N LYS A 403 10.59 -15.40 1.68
CA LYS A 403 10.96 -15.12 0.28
C LYS A 403 9.84 -14.51 -0.54
N TYR A 404 8.63 -15.05 -0.42
CA TYR A 404 7.49 -14.65 -1.26
C TYR A 404 6.57 -13.66 -0.56
N ALA A 405 6.51 -13.71 0.77
CA ALA A 405 5.63 -12.91 1.61
C ALA A 405 6.41 -12.15 2.71
N PRO A 406 7.42 -11.35 2.34
CA PRO A 406 8.28 -10.66 3.31
C PRO A 406 7.54 -9.64 4.18
N GLN A 407 6.31 -9.25 3.83
CA GLN A 407 5.51 -8.33 4.64
C GLN A 407 4.52 -9.08 5.54
N GLU A 408 4.16 -10.30 5.19
CA GLU A 408 3.13 -11.08 5.84
C GLU A 408 3.67 -12.18 6.76
N PHE A 409 4.91 -12.64 6.55
CA PHE A 409 5.49 -13.78 7.30
C PHE A 409 5.49 -13.57 8.81
N ALA A 410 5.64 -12.32 9.24
CA ALA A 410 5.65 -11.97 10.65
C ALA A 410 4.29 -12.21 11.35
N LEU A 411 3.19 -12.34 10.60
CA LEU A 411 1.87 -12.66 11.17
C LEU A 411 1.82 -14.01 11.88
N GLU A 412 2.67 -14.95 11.50
CA GLU A 412 2.76 -16.25 12.18
C GLU A 412 3.07 -16.06 13.67
N GLN A 413 4.04 -15.19 13.99
CA GLN A 413 4.44 -14.85 15.35
C GLN A 413 3.40 -14.00 16.11
N VAL A 414 2.48 -13.34 15.40
CA VAL A 414 1.34 -12.66 16.04
C VAL A 414 0.27 -13.67 16.49
N MET A 415 0.02 -14.70 15.67
CA MET A 415 -1.01 -15.70 15.92
C MET A 415 -0.54 -16.81 16.86
N PHE A 416 0.73 -17.21 16.73
CA PHE A 416 1.37 -18.24 17.53
C PHE A 416 2.71 -17.71 18.05
N PRO A 417 2.68 -16.84 19.09
CA PRO A 417 3.91 -16.25 19.63
C PRO A 417 4.81 -17.32 20.25
N ASP A 418 6.08 -17.33 19.86
CA ASP A 418 7.13 -18.10 20.52
C ASP A 418 8.25 -17.15 21.00
N PRO A 419 8.14 -16.62 22.24
CA PRO A 419 9.08 -15.61 22.74
C PRO A 419 10.47 -16.19 23.03
N ASP A 420 10.58 -17.51 23.23
CA ASP A 420 11.82 -18.19 23.59
C ASP A 420 12.50 -18.84 22.36
N SER A 421 11.91 -18.71 21.17
CA SER A 421 12.49 -19.21 19.93
C SER A 421 13.83 -18.53 19.62
N VAL A 422 14.82 -19.35 19.28
CA VAL A 422 16.14 -18.94 18.80
C VAL A 422 16.26 -19.09 17.29
N ASP A 423 15.19 -19.48 16.60
CA ASP A 423 15.20 -19.60 15.14
C ASP A 423 15.30 -18.20 14.49
N GLN A 424 16.17 -18.07 13.49
CA GLN A 424 16.44 -16.79 12.85
C GLN A 424 15.18 -16.20 12.23
N LYS A 425 14.31 -17.05 11.65
CA LYS A 425 13.03 -16.64 11.07
C LYS A 425 12.12 -15.97 12.10
N ASP A 426 12.06 -16.52 13.31
CA ASP A 426 11.21 -16.00 14.38
C ASP A 426 11.77 -14.69 14.94
N LEU A 427 13.10 -14.60 15.07
CA LEU A 427 13.78 -13.35 15.44
C LEU A 427 13.55 -12.25 14.40
N ASP A 428 13.62 -12.57 13.10
CA ASP A 428 13.35 -11.64 12.02
C ASP A 428 11.88 -11.20 12.00
N ALA A 429 10.95 -12.13 12.25
CA ALA A 429 9.53 -11.83 12.40
C ALA A 429 9.26 -10.89 13.58
N GLN A 430 9.88 -11.14 14.73
CA GLN A 430 9.76 -10.27 15.90
C GLN A 430 10.30 -8.85 15.60
N ARG A 431 11.44 -8.73 14.90
CA ARG A 431 11.95 -7.42 14.44
C ARG A 431 10.97 -6.73 13.48
N THR A 432 10.35 -7.48 12.58
CA THR A 432 9.35 -6.94 11.64
C THR A 432 8.09 -6.44 12.37
N ILE A 433 7.62 -7.16 13.40
CA ILE A 433 6.51 -6.71 14.24
C ILE A 433 6.88 -5.43 15.00
N ARG A 434 8.14 -5.33 15.47
CA ARG A 434 8.66 -4.16 16.19
C ARG A 434 8.99 -2.98 15.29
N SER A 435 8.84 -3.08 13.97
CA SER A 435 9.03 -1.94 13.08
C SER A 435 8.20 -0.73 13.55
N PHE A 436 8.83 0.44 13.55
CA PHE A 436 8.28 1.70 14.06
C PHE A 436 8.12 1.82 15.59
N SER A 437 8.70 0.89 16.37
CA SER A 437 8.72 1.01 17.84
C SER A 437 9.73 2.05 18.34
N THR A 438 10.91 2.13 17.73
CA THR A 438 11.92 3.14 18.02
C THR A 438 11.39 4.53 17.65
N GLU A 439 10.79 4.67 16.48
CA GLU A 439 10.18 5.92 16.00
C GLU A 439 9.06 6.41 16.91
N ARG A 440 8.24 5.50 17.45
CA ARG A 440 7.24 5.85 18.46
C ARG A 440 7.87 6.40 19.73
N SER A 441 8.96 5.76 20.17
CA SER A 441 9.68 6.16 21.38
C SER A 441 10.34 7.53 21.18
N LEU A 442 10.87 7.80 19.98
CA LEU A 442 11.39 9.11 19.61
C LEU A 442 10.29 10.17 19.57
N ALA A 443 9.12 9.86 19.01
CA ALA A 443 7.97 10.77 19.00
C ALA A 443 7.55 11.15 20.44
N GLN A 444 7.47 10.16 21.33
CA GLN A 444 7.15 10.37 22.75
C GLN A 444 8.23 11.17 23.48
N TYR A 445 9.51 10.91 23.19
CA TYR A 445 10.63 11.66 23.73
C TYR A 445 10.57 13.14 23.33
N LEU A 446 10.34 13.43 22.04
CA LEU A 446 10.22 14.79 21.52
C LEU A 446 8.99 15.51 22.10
N ASP A 447 7.85 14.83 22.16
CA ASP A 447 6.63 15.36 22.76
C ASP A 447 6.84 15.77 24.24
N ALA A 448 7.63 14.99 24.98
CA ALA A 448 7.94 15.24 26.38
C ALA A 448 8.86 16.46 26.60
N LEU A 449 9.65 16.85 25.61
CA LEU A 449 10.47 18.08 25.67
C LEU A 449 9.65 19.36 25.57
N HIS A 450 8.38 19.25 25.17
CA HIS A 450 7.45 20.36 25.02
C HIS A 450 7.95 21.50 24.11
N LEU A 451 8.67 21.15 23.04
CA LEU A 451 9.32 22.12 22.17
C LEU A 451 8.33 23.07 21.47
N PRO A 452 8.75 24.29 21.08
CA PRO A 452 7.93 25.19 20.26
C PRO A 452 7.54 24.58 18.92
N ASP A 453 6.50 25.11 18.29
CA ASP A 453 6.13 24.74 16.92
C ASP A 453 7.30 25.05 15.96
N GLY A 454 7.55 24.15 15.01
CA GLY A 454 8.64 24.29 14.01
C GLY A 454 10.06 24.21 14.55
N SER A 455 10.28 23.56 15.69
CA SER A 455 11.61 23.46 16.32
C SER A 455 12.39 22.19 15.97
N VAL A 456 11.75 21.21 15.32
CA VAL A 456 12.34 19.91 15.00
C VAL A 456 12.37 19.71 13.49
N LEU A 457 13.56 19.72 12.90
CA LEU A 457 13.73 19.48 11.48
C LEU A 457 13.81 17.98 11.19
N CYS A 458 12.93 17.48 10.32
CA CYS A 458 12.80 16.06 10.03
C CYS A 458 12.38 15.81 8.59
N ASP A 459 13.14 15.00 7.87
CA ASP A 459 12.73 14.52 6.55
C ASP A 459 11.72 13.37 6.68
N THR A 460 10.80 13.26 5.71
CA THR A 460 9.77 12.22 5.65
C THR A 460 10.22 10.91 5.00
N VAL A 461 11.46 10.73 4.49
CA VAL A 461 11.95 9.42 3.98
C VAL A 461 11.68 8.31 5.00
N TYR A 462 12.14 8.54 6.24
CA TYR A 462 11.89 7.66 7.38
C TYR A 462 11.12 8.36 8.50
N GLY A 463 11.20 9.69 8.58
CA GLY A 463 10.60 10.45 9.68
C GLY A 463 9.08 10.48 9.69
N PHE A 464 8.41 10.04 8.60
CA PHE A 464 6.96 9.94 8.55
C PHE A 464 6.39 9.16 9.75
N ALA A 465 7.11 8.14 10.23
CA ALA A 465 6.67 7.31 11.34
C ALA A 465 6.74 8.06 12.68
N VAL A 466 7.81 8.85 12.91
CA VAL A 466 7.94 9.70 14.10
C VAL A 466 6.84 10.75 14.12
N ILE A 467 6.60 11.42 12.99
CA ILE A 467 5.59 12.48 12.86
C ILE A 467 4.17 11.91 13.07
N ALA A 468 3.84 10.80 12.40
CA ALA A 468 2.53 10.14 12.54
C ALA A 468 2.18 9.80 13.98
N GLN A 469 3.21 9.41 14.75
CA GLN A 469 3.08 8.88 16.10
C GLN A 469 3.20 9.96 17.18
N SER A 470 3.56 11.19 16.82
CA SER A 470 3.61 12.34 17.73
C SER A 470 2.21 12.90 18.00
N ALA A 471 1.97 13.26 19.26
CA ALA A 471 0.80 14.00 19.70
C ALA A 471 0.92 15.51 19.41
N ARG A 472 2.12 16.00 19.05
CA ARG A 472 2.42 17.41 18.74
C ARG A 472 3.07 17.55 17.35
N PRO A 473 2.36 17.21 16.26
CA PRO A 473 2.92 17.24 14.90
C PRO A 473 3.40 18.63 14.44
N LYS A 474 2.92 19.72 15.05
CA LYS A 474 3.34 21.09 14.73
C LYS A 474 4.78 21.44 15.13
N GLN A 475 5.40 20.64 16.00
CA GLN A 475 6.81 20.85 16.35
C GLN A 475 7.75 20.54 15.18
N PHE A 476 7.29 19.78 14.19
CA PHE A 476 8.11 19.35 13.07
C PHE A 476 8.07 20.32 11.90
N VAL A 477 9.24 20.54 11.30
CA VAL A 477 9.45 21.16 9.99
C VAL A 477 9.75 20.03 9.00
N ILE A 478 8.87 19.85 8.01
CA ILE A 478 8.86 18.69 7.12
C ILE A 478 8.87 19.10 5.64
N PRO A 479 9.25 18.22 4.70
CA PRO A 479 9.42 18.59 3.28
C PRO A 479 8.19 19.20 2.59
N SER A 480 6.99 19.03 3.13
CA SER A 480 5.78 19.65 2.60
C SER A 480 5.59 21.11 3.02
N ASP A 481 6.28 21.59 4.05
CA ASP A 481 6.17 22.97 4.53
C ASP A 481 6.80 23.94 3.52
N GLU A 482 6.18 25.10 3.29
CA GLU A 482 6.63 26.07 2.28
C GLU A 482 8.08 26.58 2.48
N ASP A 483 8.50 26.75 3.74
CA ASP A 483 9.83 27.24 4.14
C ASP A 483 10.84 26.10 4.44
N PHE A 484 10.52 24.83 4.15
CA PHE A 484 11.39 23.70 4.49
C PHE A 484 12.81 23.84 3.92
N ALA A 485 12.94 24.23 2.65
CA ALA A 485 14.24 24.39 2.02
C ALA A 485 15.07 25.53 2.66
N GLU A 486 14.42 26.59 3.12
CA GLU A 486 15.08 27.69 3.83
C GLU A 486 15.53 27.23 5.22
N ALA A 487 14.65 26.53 5.95
CA ALA A 487 14.93 25.97 7.28
C ALA A 487 16.06 24.93 7.27
N VAL A 488 16.18 24.12 6.21
CA VAL A 488 17.32 23.19 6.03
C VAL A 488 18.62 23.95 5.75
N ASN A 489 18.57 25.10 5.08
CA ASN A 489 19.77 25.85 4.71
C ASN A 489 20.29 26.77 5.82
N ASP A 490 19.39 27.35 6.62
CA ASP A 490 19.71 28.15 7.80
C ASP A 490 18.82 27.76 9.01
N PRO A 491 19.15 26.63 9.67
CA PRO A 491 18.36 26.10 10.79
C PRO A 491 18.27 27.06 11.98
N VAL A 492 19.33 27.85 12.23
CA VAL A 492 19.37 28.80 13.36
C VAL A 492 18.41 29.96 13.12
N ALA A 493 18.41 30.53 11.90
CA ALA A 493 17.48 31.62 11.55
C ALA A 493 16.02 31.18 11.59
N HIS A 494 15.74 29.91 11.29
CA HIS A 494 14.38 29.33 11.35
C HIS A 494 14.04 28.72 12.71
N HIS A 495 14.80 29.01 13.77
CA HIS A 495 14.55 28.58 15.15
C HIS A 495 14.49 27.05 15.34
N ILE A 496 15.16 26.30 14.46
CA ILE A 496 15.33 24.85 14.62
C ILE A 496 16.22 24.60 15.84
N GLN A 497 15.72 23.79 16.76
CA GLN A 497 16.46 23.37 17.95
C GLN A 497 17.05 21.97 17.79
N LEU A 498 16.34 21.08 17.09
CA LEU A 498 16.73 19.68 16.90
C LEU A 498 16.67 19.26 15.43
N MET A 499 17.58 18.38 15.04
CA MET A 499 17.58 17.69 13.75
C MET A 499 17.55 16.18 13.97
N LEU A 500 16.63 15.50 13.31
CA LEU A 500 16.56 14.04 13.29
C LEU A 500 17.33 13.53 12.07
N SER A 501 18.41 12.79 12.31
CA SER A 501 19.27 12.26 11.26
C SER A 501 19.25 10.74 11.21
N VAL A 502 19.47 10.22 10.00
CA VAL A 502 19.59 8.80 9.66
C VAL A 502 20.90 8.58 8.88
N PRO A 503 21.46 7.36 8.81
CA PRO A 503 22.69 7.11 8.07
C PRO A 503 22.59 7.47 6.59
N LEU A 504 23.68 7.96 5.99
CA LEU A 504 23.82 8.24 4.56
C LEU A 504 23.97 6.92 3.73
N THR A 505 23.11 5.95 3.98
CA THR A 505 23.12 4.64 3.30
C THR A 505 21.70 4.20 2.98
N GLY A 506 21.55 3.35 1.98
CA GLY A 506 20.23 2.92 1.52
C GLY A 506 19.35 4.11 1.16
N ARG A 507 18.10 4.11 1.65
CA ARG A 507 17.17 5.25 1.44
C ARG A 507 17.59 6.54 2.16
N GLY A 508 18.46 6.47 3.17
CA GLY A 508 18.96 7.66 3.86
C GLY A 508 19.81 8.55 2.96
N ALA A 509 20.31 8.03 1.82
CA ALA A 509 21.00 8.84 0.82
C ALA A 509 20.10 9.89 0.13
N SER A 510 18.77 9.70 0.13
CA SER A 510 17.81 10.67 -0.41
C SER A 510 17.21 11.60 0.64
N ASP A 511 17.61 11.47 1.91
CA ASP A 511 17.16 12.33 3.00
C ASP A 511 17.71 13.75 2.81
N ALA A 512 16.86 14.78 2.88
CA ALA A 512 17.25 16.16 2.59
C ALA A 512 18.34 16.68 3.54
N LEU A 513 18.36 16.22 4.80
CA LEU A 513 19.40 16.61 5.76
C LEU A 513 20.74 15.98 5.40
N ASN A 514 20.73 14.74 4.95
CA ASN A 514 21.93 14.06 4.48
C ASN A 514 22.45 14.64 3.16
N ILE A 515 21.57 15.10 2.27
CA ILE A 515 21.98 15.83 1.05
C ILE A 515 22.63 17.16 1.42
N ARG A 516 22.06 17.90 2.39
CA ARG A 516 22.57 19.22 2.79
C ARG A 516 23.83 19.14 3.65
N TYR A 517 23.86 18.19 4.57
CA TYR A 517 24.87 17.96 5.59
C TYR A 517 25.31 16.48 5.57
N PRO A 518 26.20 16.08 4.64
CA PRO A 518 26.56 14.67 4.44
C PRO A 518 27.13 13.96 5.68
N THR A 519 27.81 14.69 6.57
CA THR A 519 28.39 14.13 7.80
C THR A 519 27.49 14.35 9.03
N LEU A 520 26.24 14.83 8.86
CA LEU A 520 25.32 15.10 9.98
C LEU A 520 25.15 13.89 10.88
N TYR A 521 24.87 12.72 10.30
CA TYR A 521 24.70 11.50 11.07
C TYR A 521 25.97 11.10 11.85
N GLU A 522 27.14 11.29 11.25
CA GLU A 522 28.42 10.81 11.78
C GLU A 522 28.95 11.70 12.90
N ASN A 523 28.91 13.02 12.71
CA ASN A 523 29.57 13.99 13.58
C ASN A 523 28.81 15.31 13.78
N GLY A 524 27.53 15.37 13.40
CA GLY A 524 26.71 16.57 13.55
C GLY A 524 26.90 17.61 12.44
N GLY A 525 27.63 17.29 11.38
CA GLY A 525 27.67 18.10 10.15
C GLY A 525 28.30 19.48 10.32
N GLY A 526 28.99 19.71 11.44
CA GLY A 526 29.46 21.02 11.83
C GLY A 526 28.34 22.03 12.10
N ILE A 527 27.17 21.58 12.53
CA ILE A 527 26.04 22.46 12.88
C ILE A 527 25.27 22.01 14.12
N GLY A 528 25.56 20.81 14.65
CA GLY A 528 24.90 20.33 15.84
C GLY A 528 25.72 19.40 16.73
N VAL A 529 25.29 19.32 17.98
CA VAL A 529 25.87 18.46 19.02
C VAL A 529 24.95 17.28 19.25
N LEU A 530 25.52 16.06 19.27
CA LEU A 530 24.75 14.83 19.47
C LEU A 530 24.04 14.88 20.83
N MET A 531 22.74 14.65 20.83
CA MET A 531 21.92 14.58 22.03
C MET A 531 21.47 13.16 22.35
N VAL A 532 21.02 12.42 21.34
CA VAL A 532 20.45 11.08 21.49
C VAL A 532 20.90 10.22 20.34
N GLU A 533 21.31 9.00 20.68
CA GLU A 533 21.48 7.91 19.73
C GLU A 533 20.46 6.82 20.07
N ALA A 534 19.69 6.39 19.07
CA ALA A 534 18.60 5.44 19.22
C ALA A 534 18.74 4.33 18.16
N PRO A 535 19.39 3.21 18.52
CA PRO A 535 19.44 2.03 17.67
C PRO A 535 18.02 1.50 17.37
N ASN A 536 17.79 1.10 16.13
CA ASN A 536 16.48 0.65 15.69
C ASN A 536 16.23 -0.81 16.06
N GLN A 537 15.03 -1.09 16.56
CA GLN A 537 14.59 -2.45 16.89
C GLN A 537 13.81 -3.11 15.75
N GLY A 538 13.42 -2.33 14.74
CA GLY A 538 12.63 -2.77 13.60
C GLY A 538 13.47 -3.38 12.48
N ALA A 539 12.83 -4.23 11.66
CA ALA A 539 13.44 -4.70 10.42
C ALA A 539 13.44 -3.60 9.36
N ASP A 540 14.53 -3.49 8.60
CA ASP A 540 14.72 -2.56 7.47
C ASP A 540 14.49 -1.07 7.81
N LEU A 541 14.76 -0.67 9.05
CA LEU A 541 14.68 0.72 9.53
C LEU A 541 16.06 1.24 9.98
N PRO A 542 16.35 2.54 9.79
CA PRO A 542 17.64 3.12 10.15
C PRO A 542 17.76 3.34 11.65
N ASP A 543 18.98 3.29 12.16
CA ASP A 543 19.32 3.87 13.45
C ASP A 543 19.14 5.38 13.41
N TRP A 544 18.75 5.97 14.53
CA TRP A 544 18.46 7.40 14.62
C TRP A 544 19.47 8.13 15.48
N ARG A 545 19.83 9.33 15.07
CA ARG A 545 20.59 10.28 15.89
C ARG A 545 19.90 11.64 15.89
N ILE A 546 19.73 12.21 17.08
CA ILE A 546 19.18 13.56 17.26
C ILE A 546 20.33 14.50 17.60
N TYR A 547 20.46 15.57 16.83
CA TYR A 547 21.43 16.64 17.04
C TYR A 547 20.75 17.91 17.50
N ARG A 548 21.32 18.59 18.49
CA ARG A 548 20.94 19.95 18.87
C ARG A 548 21.65 20.94 17.97
N VAL A 549 20.89 21.80 17.30
CA VAL A 549 21.44 22.87 16.48
C VAL A 549 22.18 23.87 17.36
N THR A 550 23.40 24.21 16.96
CA THR A 550 24.28 25.12 17.72
C THR A 550 24.63 26.33 16.85
N PRO A 551 24.54 27.57 17.36
CA PRO A 551 25.01 28.74 16.62
C PRO A 551 26.50 28.64 16.32
N ALA A 552 26.94 29.10 15.14
CA ALA A 552 28.35 29.02 14.72
C ALA A 552 29.36 29.63 15.71
N ALA A 553 28.93 30.58 16.56
CA ALA A 553 29.74 31.18 17.61
C ALA A 553 30.08 30.23 18.78
N GLU A 554 29.17 29.32 19.14
CA GLU A 554 29.40 28.34 20.21
C GLU A 554 30.27 27.17 19.73
N MET A 555 30.28 26.90 18.42
CA MET A 555 31.16 25.89 17.83
C MET A 555 32.63 26.30 17.83
N THR A 556 32.91 27.60 17.65
CA THR A 556 34.29 28.12 17.66
C THR A 556 34.91 27.99 19.05
N GLU A 557 34.12 28.22 20.11
CA GLU A 557 34.54 27.97 21.50
C GLU A 557 34.70 26.48 21.79
N ALA A 558 33.80 25.61 21.32
CA ALA A 558 33.91 24.17 21.53
C ALA A 558 35.11 23.53 20.78
N GLU A 559 35.41 24.01 19.58
CA GLU A 559 36.62 23.63 18.84
C GLU A 559 37.89 24.16 19.52
N GLN A 560 37.89 25.40 20.03
CA GLN A 560 39.00 25.94 20.83
C GLN A 560 39.24 25.15 22.11
N ILE A 561 38.19 24.72 22.81
CA ILE A 561 38.31 23.88 24.01
C ILE A 561 38.91 22.51 23.68
N LYS A 562 38.51 21.89 22.55
CA LYS A 562 39.11 20.62 22.10
C LYS A 562 40.59 20.76 21.70
N VAL A 563 40.96 21.86 21.08
CA VAL A 563 42.37 22.16 20.75
C VAL A 563 43.17 22.37 22.04
N ASP A 564 42.64 23.16 23.00
CA ASP A 564 43.26 23.39 24.31
C ASP A 564 43.40 22.10 25.15
N GLU A 565 42.45 21.16 25.04
CA GLU A 565 42.54 19.84 25.69
C GLU A 565 43.59 18.95 25.02
N SER A 566 43.66 18.93 23.69
CA SER A 566 44.70 18.17 22.97
C SER A 566 46.11 18.71 23.21
N GLU A 567 46.28 20.04 23.27
CA GLU A 567 47.57 20.65 23.60
C GLU A 567 47.98 20.41 25.06
N LYS A 568 47.01 20.24 25.98
CA LYS A 568 47.29 19.83 27.37
C LYS A 568 47.72 18.37 27.48
N GLU A 569 47.10 17.45 26.75
CA GLU A 569 47.53 16.04 26.69
C GLU A 569 48.95 15.93 26.11
N ASP A 570 49.25 16.64 25.02
CA ASP A 570 50.59 16.65 24.41
C ASP A 570 51.65 17.26 25.35
N ALA A 571 51.28 18.28 26.14
CA ALA A 571 52.17 18.89 27.13
C ALA A 571 52.43 17.98 28.35
N GLU A 572 51.43 17.20 28.78
CA GLU A 572 51.55 16.25 29.88
C GLU A 572 52.41 15.04 29.48
N GLU A 573 52.27 14.56 28.24
CA GLU A 573 53.07 13.46 27.67
C GLU A 573 54.56 13.87 27.53
N ALA A 574 54.82 15.13 27.11
CA ALA A 574 56.17 15.70 27.04
C ALA A 574 56.82 15.86 28.43
N ALA A 575 56.04 16.16 29.48
CA ALA A 575 56.54 16.27 30.84
C ALA A 575 56.98 14.91 31.41
N THR A 576 56.24 13.83 31.13
CA THR A 576 56.58 12.46 31.54
C THR A 576 57.80 11.87 30.83
N SER A 577 58.10 12.29 29.61
CA SER A 577 59.26 11.85 28.82
C SER A 577 60.61 12.36 29.38
N SER A 578 60.61 13.50 30.08
CA SER A 578 61.85 14.14 30.56
C SER A 578 62.42 13.57 31.88
N ALA A 579 61.70 12.66 32.57
CA ALA A 579 62.09 12.17 33.90
C ALA A 579 62.83 10.81 33.91
N GLY A 580 63.04 10.16 32.76
CA GLY A 580 63.63 8.82 32.67
C GLY A 580 65.09 8.80 32.21
N GLY A 581 66.04 9.22 33.05
CA GLY A 581 67.48 9.04 32.79
C GLY A 581 67.94 7.60 33.04
N PRO A 582 68.72 6.94 32.14
CA PRO A 582 69.11 5.55 32.32
C PRO A 582 70.36 5.40 33.20
N THR A 583 70.19 4.67 34.31
CA THR A 583 71.24 4.19 35.20
C THR A 583 71.99 3.01 34.56
N ARG A 584 73.33 3.09 34.55
CA ARG A 584 74.29 2.03 34.16
C ARG A 584 74.25 0.80 35.07
N ALA A 585 74.42 -0.40 34.49
CA ALA A 585 75.14 -1.56 35.05
C ALA A 585 75.43 -2.53 33.88
N VAL A 586 76.67 -2.78 33.43
CA VAL A 586 77.83 -3.48 34.02
C VAL A 586 77.56 -4.95 34.36
N THR A 587 78.28 -5.78 33.61
CA THR A 587 78.53 -7.24 33.65
C THR A 587 78.69 -7.87 35.02
N GLY A 588 78.25 -9.13 35.12
CA GLY A 588 78.56 -10.08 36.20
C GLY A 588 77.60 -11.24 36.22
#